data_AF-A0A1V2YEG5-F1
#
_entry.id   AF-A0A1V2YEG5-F1
#
_cell.length_a   1.000
_cell.length_b   1.000
_cell.length_c   1.000
_cell.angle_alpha   90.00
_cell.angle_beta   90.00
_cell.angle_gamma   90.00
#
_symmetry.space_group_name_H-M   'P 1'
#
loop_
_entity.id
_entity.type
_entity.pdbx_description
1 polymer ?
#
loop_
_entity_poly.entity_id
_entity_poly.type
_entity_poly.pdbx_seq_one_letter_code
_entity_poly.pdbx_strand_id
1 'polypeptide(L)'
;MKKEILLMRQSFLKFYKMYENPIVMISKFILMVCILNSINDVFGISTTINNIWVTLTLSIIAIFIQPSAILTISMFVVVYHVSSLSLILGATIAAVCIATYVLYIRLFPKESLIIIFAVLLLPVDAVYVVPLVSALFCGVSGIAAIAIGCLFSSLFAQLPLLMGFTNLAEISAETVEFVLVTLLRNTIFNTQMLTVITILSVVFLMVYIIRLQGIDYANYIAVCVGGVVSSLGFLIAELLLRTQVNIILMIFMTILSVFLANFISFLSIVLDYSRAETVQFEDEANYYYVKVVPKIELHEQTQTTQVFGNINNHF
;
A
#
# COMPACT_ATOMS: atom_id res chain seq x y z
N MET A 1 -21.36 17.14 -19.54
CA MET A 1 -20.16 17.06 -18.69
C MET A 1 -20.32 16.19 -17.43
N LYS A 2 -21.05 16.60 -16.37
CA LYS A 2 -21.15 15.78 -15.12
C LYS A 2 -21.70 14.35 -15.34
N LYS A 3 -22.74 14.20 -16.16
CA LYS A 3 -23.35 12.89 -16.47
C LYS A 3 -22.42 11.99 -17.29
N GLU A 4 -21.65 12.56 -18.21
CA GLU A 4 -20.71 11.81 -19.07
C GLU A 4 -19.55 11.23 -18.27
N ILE A 5 -19.01 11.98 -17.30
CA ILE A 5 -17.94 11.50 -16.40
C ILE A 5 -18.45 10.31 -15.56
N LEU A 6 -19.69 10.39 -15.06
CA LEU A 6 -20.29 9.30 -14.29
C LEU A 6 -20.59 8.07 -15.15
N LEU A 7 -21.04 8.25 -16.40
CA LEU A 7 -21.23 7.18 -17.38
C LEU A 7 -19.89 6.50 -17.76
N MET A 8 -18.84 7.30 -18.02
CA MET A 8 -17.49 6.79 -18.30
C MET A 8 -16.97 5.96 -17.12
N ARG A 9 -17.13 6.46 -15.89
CA ARG A 9 -16.78 5.73 -14.67
C ARG A 9 -17.56 4.43 -14.53
N GLN A 10 -18.89 4.46 -14.75
CA GLN A 10 -19.73 3.26 -14.61
C GLN A 10 -19.35 2.20 -15.65
N SER A 11 -19.04 2.62 -16.88
CA SER A 11 -18.48 1.74 -17.91
C SER A 11 -17.16 1.12 -17.47
N PHE A 12 -16.23 1.91 -16.92
CA PHE A 12 -14.96 1.43 -16.39
C PHE A 12 -15.14 0.45 -15.22
N LEU A 13 -16.05 0.75 -14.28
CA LEU A 13 -16.39 -0.15 -13.15
C LEU A 13 -17.03 -1.45 -13.63
N LYS A 14 -17.90 -1.39 -14.64
CA LYS A 14 -18.53 -2.57 -15.25
C LYS A 14 -17.47 -3.44 -15.92
N PHE A 15 -16.52 -2.83 -16.64
CA PHE A 15 -15.37 -3.52 -17.20
C PHE A 15 -14.48 -4.14 -16.11
N TYR A 16 -14.11 -3.38 -15.07
CA TYR A 16 -13.33 -3.89 -13.95
C TYR A 16 -14.01 -5.07 -13.26
N LYS A 17 -15.32 -4.99 -12.98
CA LYS A 17 -16.08 -6.08 -12.36
C LYS A 17 -16.20 -7.30 -13.27
N MET A 18 -16.36 -7.10 -14.57
CA MET A 18 -16.41 -8.20 -15.54
C MET A 18 -15.06 -8.94 -15.63
N TYR A 19 -13.96 -8.21 -15.48
CA TYR A 19 -12.59 -8.73 -15.57
C TYR A 19 -11.84 -8.71 -14.23
N GLU A 20 -12.55 -8.77 -13.10
CA GLU A 20 -11.96 -8.58 -11.77
C GLU A 20 -10.89 -9.64 -11.49
N ASN A 21 -11.22 -10.90 -11.70
CA ASN A 21 -10.30 -12.02 -11.52
C ASN A 21 -9.02 -11.89 -12.37
N PRO A 22 -9.08 -11.72 -13.71
CA PRO A 22 -7.86 -11.58 -14.51
C PRO A 22 -7.07 -10.31 -14.17
N ILE A 23 -7.73 -9.18 -13.84
CA ILE A 23 -7.02 -7.96 -13.43
C ILE A 23 -6.25 -8.18 -12.13
N VAL A 24 -6.88 -8.79 -11.12
CA VAL A 24 -6.22 -9.12 -9.85
C VAL A 24 -5.08 -10.09 -10.07
N MET A 25 -5.27 -11.12 -10.89
CA MET A 25 -4.22 -12.10 -11.24
C MET A 25 -3.01 -11.43 -11.88
N ILE A 26 -3.22 -10.58 -12.90
CA ILE A 26 -2.16 -9.85 -13.59
C ILE A 26 -1.47 -8.88 -12.63
N SER A 27 -2.21 -8.20 -11.74
CA SER A 27 -1.63 -7.29 -10.76
C SER A 27 -0.66 -7.98 -9.81
N LYS A 28 -0.97 -9.20 -9.35
CA LYS A 28 -0.09 -10.01 -8.50
C LYS A 28 1.16 -10.47 -9.23
N PHE A 29 1.02 -10.85 -10.51
CA PHE A 29 2.16 -11.19 -11.35
C PHE A 29 3.12 -10.00 -11.48
N ILE A 30 2.61 -8.83 -11.85
CA ILE A 30 3.40 -7.60 -11.97
C ILE A 30 4.07 -7.26 -10.63
N LEU A 31 3.32 -7.33 -9.53
CA LEU A 31 3.83 -7.05 -8.20
C LEU A 31 5.01 -7.96 -7.84
N MET A 32 4.90 -9.27 -8.10
CA MET A 32 5.98 -10.22 -7.81
C MET A 32 7.21 -9.97 -8.69
N VAL A 33 7.03 -9.66 -9.97
CA VAL A 33 8.13 -9.29 -10.87
C VAL A 33 8.86 -8.06 -10.33
N CYS A 34 8.13 -7.02 -9.92
CA CYS A 34 8.73 -5.82 -9.33
C CYS A 34 9.53 -6.14 -8.06
N ILE A 35 8.99 -6.94 -7.14
CA ILE A 35 9.69 -7.31 -5.90
C ILE A 35 10.97 -8.08 -6.20
N LEU A 36 10.89 -9.12 -7.04
CA LEU A 36 12.05 -9.95 -7.36
C LEU A 36 13.11 -9.17 -8.11
N ASN A 37 12.73 -8.26 -9.01
CA ASN A 37 13.68 -7.37 -9.69
C ASN A 37 14.34 -6.42 -8.69
N SER A 38 13.61 -5.79 -7.78
CA SER A 38 14.21 -4.94 -6.75
C SER A 38 15.17 -5.72 -5.84
N ILE A 39 14.84 -6.97 -5.49
CA ILE A 39 15.77 -7.84 -4.74
C ILE A 39 17.01 -8.12 -5.59
N ASN A 40 16.86 -8.50 -6.86
CA ASN A 40 17.98 -8.79 -7.74
C ASN A 40 18.88 -7.58 -7.98
N ASP A 41 18.32 -6.37 -8.10
CA ASP A 41 19.09 -5.13 -8.26
C ASP A 41 19.95 -4.83 -7.03
N VAL A 42 19.43 -5.11 -5.83
CA VAL A 42 20.13 -4.89 -4.56
C VAL A 42 21.19 -5.96 -4.30
N PHE A 43 20.90 -7.23 -4.58
CA PHE A 43 21.73 -8.36 -4.17
C PHE A 43 22.57 -9.00 -5.28
N GLY A 44 22.24 -8.76 -6.56
CA GLY A 44 22.70 -9.24 -7.88
C GLY A 44 23.84 -10.25 -8.10
N ILE A 45 24.35 -10.90 -7.07
CA ILE A 45 25.61 -11.66 -7.04
C ILE A 45 25.34 -13.16 -7.19
N SER A 46 24.20 -13.67 -6.70
CA SER A 46 23.87 -15.09 -6.84
C SER A 46 23.33 -15.38 -8.25
N THR A 47 24.09 -16.13 -9.05
CA THR A 47 23.73 -16.53 -10.41
C THR A 47 22.51 -17.48 -10.49
N THR A 48 22.17 -18.14 -9.38
CA THR A 48 21.05 -19.10 -9.32
C THR A 48 19.68 -18.41 -9.28
N ILE A 49 19.52 -17.38 -8.43
CA ILE A 49 18.25 -16.63 -8.32
C ILE A 49 18.21 -15.42 -9.24
N ASN A 50 19.36 -14.81 -9.58
CA ASN A 50 19.44 -13.73 -10.57
C ASN A 50 19.32 -14.29 -12.00
N ASN A 51 18.26 -15.04 -12.25
CA ASN A 51 17.92 -15.64 -13.52
C ASN A 51 16.48 -15.27 -13.86
N ILE A 52 16.30 -14.69 -15.04
CA ILE A 52 14.99 -14.27 -15.56
C ILE A 52 13.94 -15.40 -15.50
N TRP A 53 14.36 -16.65 -15.69
CA TRP A 53 13.47 -17.81 -15.62
C TRP A 53 12.98 -18.08 -14.20
N VAL A 54 13.80 -17.86 -13.18
CA VAL A 54 13.40 -17.97 -11.77
C VAL A 54 12.43 -16.85 -11.42
N THR A 55 12.71 -15.62 -11.83
CA THR A 55 11.80 -14.49 -11.63
C THR A 55 10.43 -14.72 -12.26
N LEU A 56 10.40 -15.19 -13.51
CA LEU A 56 9.15 -15.46 -14.22
C LEU A 56 8.37 -16.63 -13.59
N THR A 57 9.02 -17.72 -13.23
CA THR A 57 8.34 -18.88 -12.63
C THR A 57 7.72 -18.55 -11.27
N LEU A 58 8.45 -17.87 -10.37
CA LEU A 58 7.89 -17.43 -9.10
C LEU A 58 6.75 -16.41 -9.29
N SER A 59 6.86 -15.54 -10.30
CA SER A 59 5.80 -14.57 -10.61
C SER A 59 4.54 -15.23 -11.14
N ILE A 60 4.65 -16.31 -11.92
CA ILE A 60 3.49 -17.12 -12.34
C ILE A 60 2.83 -17.80 -11.13
N ILE A 61 3.61 -18.32 -10.19
CA ILE A 61 3.09 -18.90 -8.95
C ILE A 61 2.34 -17.83 -8.13
N ALA A 62 2.83 -16.59 -8.12
CA ALA A 62 2.23 -15.48 -7.39
C ALA A 62 0.78 -15.15 -7.81
N ILE A 63 0.39 -15.51 -9.03
CA ILE A 63 -0.96 -15.30 -9.56
C ILE A 63 -2.03 -15.99 -8.68
N PHE A 64 -1.73 -17.21 -8.22
CA PHE A 64 -2.71 -18.09 -7.57
C PHE A 64 -2.73 -17.96 -6.03
N ILE A 65 -1.78 -17.25 -5.44
CA ILE A 65 -1.61 -17.16 -3.99
C ILE A 65 -2.13 -15.83 -3.40
N GLN A 66 -2.22 -15.78 -2.07
CA GLN A 66 -2.62 -14.57 -1.34
C GLN A 66 -1.46 -13.57 -1.26
N PRO A 67 -1.74 -12.25 -1.15
CA PRO A 67 -0.70 -11.24 -1.00
C PRO A 67 0.24 -11.44 0.20
N SER A 68 -0.24 -12.04 1.29
CA SER A 68 0.57 -12.41 2.46
C SER A 68 1.61 -13.48 2.11
N ALA A 69 1.23 -14.44 1.27
CA ALA A 69 2.14 -15.46 0.77
C ALA A 69 3.17 -14.88 -0.21
N ILE A 70 2.81 -13.90 -1.05
CA ILE A 70 3.76 -13.17 -1.91
C ILE A 70 4.87 -12.57 -1.05
N LEU A 71 4.52 -11.78 -0.03
CA LEU A 71 5.49 -11.18 0.89
C LEU A 71 6.37 -12.24 1.57
N THR A 72 5.76 -13.35 2.01
CA THR A 72 6.48 -14.43 2.70
C THR A 72 7.47 -15.13 1.76
N ILE A 73 7.10 -15.39 0.50
CA ILE A 73 8.01 -15.96 -0.51
C ILE A 73 9.16 -14.98 -0.77
N SER A 74 8.87 -13.69 -0.92
CA SER A 74 9.90 -12.67 -1.09
C SER A 74 10.89 -12.63 0.09
N MET A 75 10.40 -12.78 1.33
CA MET A 75 11.26 -12.90 2.51
C MET A 75 12.18 -14.13 2.44
N PHE A 76 11.67 -15.29 2.02
CA PHE A 76 12.50 -16.48 1.81
C PHE A 76 13.58 -16.27 0.76
N VAL A 77 13.23 -15.61 -0.35
CA VAL A 77 14.19 -15.27 -1.42
C VAL A 77 15.30 -14.37 -0.89
N VAL A 78 14.96 -13.32 -0.12
CA VAL A 78 15.97 -12.45 0.51
C VAL A 78 16.89 -13.24 1.46
N VAL A 79 16.31 -14.09 2.32
CA VAL A 79 17.10 -14.92 3.24
C VAL A 79 18.05 -15.84 2.49
N TYR A 80 17.62 -16.42 1.37
CA TYR A 80 18.46 -17.25 0.52
C TYR A 80 19.62 -16.46 -0.11
N HIS A 81 19.34 -15.27 -0.68
CA HIS A 81 20.39 -14.42 -1.25
C HIS A 81 21.46 -14.12 -0.22
N VAL A 82 21.04 -13.67 0.96
CA VAL A 82 21.98 -13.25 2.00
C VAL A 82 22.71 -14.45 2.61
N SER A 83 22.05 -15.60 2.80
CA SER A 83 22.70 -16.80 3.31
C SER A 83 23.74 -17.40 2.35
N SER A 84 23.55 -17.21 1.04
CA SER A 84 24.54 -17.61 0.03
C SER A 84 25.84 -16.79 0.11
N LEU A 85 25.79 -15.59 0.69
CA LEU A 85 26.96 -14.74 0.92
C LEU A 85 27.53 -14.91 2.33
N SER A 86 26.69 -14.93 3.35
CA SER A 86 27.09 -15.13 4.74
C SER A 86 26.00 -15.84 5.53
N LEU A 87 26.35 -17.00 6.09
CA LEU A 87 25.42 -17.80 6.88
C LEU A 87 24.92 -17.03 8.12
N ILE A 88 25.79 -16.25 8.75
CA ILE A 88 25.45 -15.47 9.94
C ILE A 88 24.47 -14.35 9.60
N LEU A 89 24.74 -13.59 8.53
CA LEU A 89 23.87 -12.50 8.11
C LEU A 89 22.51 -13.06 7.64
N GLY A 90 22.53 -14.17 6.89
CA GLY A 90 21.31 -14.88 6.49
C GLY A 90 20.47 -15.33 7.69
N ALA A 91 21.09 -15.88 8.74
CA ALA A 91 20.39 -16.29 9.96
C ALA A 91 19.76 -15.10 10.70
N THR A 92 20.47 -13.96 10.78
CA THR A 92 19.92 -12.75 11.43
C THR A 92 18.70 -12.20 10.69
N ILE A 93 18.74 -12.14 9.36
CA ILE A 93 17.59 -11.69 8.55
C ILE A 93 16.45 -12.71 8.65
N ALA A 94 16.76 -14.01 8.64
CA ALA A 94 15.75 -15.05 8.82
C ALA A 94 14.99 -14.86 10.15
N ALA A 95 15.70 -14.55 11.24
CA ALA A 95 15.08 -14.26 12.53
C ALA A 95 14.13 -13.05 12.47
N VAL A 96 14.52 -11.96 11.81
CA VAL A 96 13.67 -10.76 11.62
C VAL A 96 12.44 -11.08 10.75
N CYS A 97 12.61 -11.83 9.66
CA CYS A 97 11.52 -12.27 8.79
C CYS A 97 10.53 -13.16 9.54
N ILE A 98 11.02 -14.14 10.31
CA ILE A 98 10.19 -15.04 11.13
C ILE A 98 9.44 -14.23 12.20
N ALA A 99 10.12 -13.32 12.90
CA ALA A 99 9.49 -12.47 13.89
C ALA A 99 8.37 -11.62 13.26
N THR A 100 8.62 -11.01 12.10
CA THR A 100 7.59 -10.24 11.38
C THR A 100 6.43 -11.13 10.95
N TYR A 101 6.70 -12.34 10.48
CA TYR A 101 5.65 -13.27 10.05
C TYR A 101 4.73 -13.64 11.22
N VAL A 102 5.31 -14.03 12.35
CA VAL A 102 4.57 -14.47 13.54
C VAL A 102 3.84 -13.30 14.21
N LEU A 103 4.49 -12.15 14.35
CA LEU A 103 3.96 -11.00 15.08
C LEU A 103 2.98 -10.16 14.27
N TYR A 104 3.09 -10.15 12.94
CA TYR A 104 2.29 -9.24 12.10
C TYR A 104 1.57 -9.93 10.95
N ILE A 105 2.30 -10.57 10.02
CA ILE A 105 1.71 -11.08 8.76
C ILE A 105 0.61 -12.11 9.04
N ARG A 106 0.81 -12.96 10.06
CA ARG A 106 -0.17 -13.96 10.49
C ARG A 106 -1.47 -13.33 11.01
N LEU A 107 -1.39 -12.19 11.70
CA LEU A 107 -2.53 -11.51 12.31
C LEU A 107 -3.26 -10.62 11.30
N PHE A 108 -2.52 -9.96 10.41
CA PHE A 108 -3.04 -8.97 9.46
C PHE A 108 -2.66 -9.30 8.01
N PRO A 109 -3.09 -10.46 7.46
CA PRO A 109 -2.67 -10.92 6.14
C PRO A 109 -3.11 -10.00 4.99
N LYS A 110 -4.16 -9.20 5.17
CA LYS A 110 -4.61 -8.22 4.18
C LYS A 110 -3.69 -6.99 4.10
N GLU A 111 -3.05 -6.64 5.21
CA GLU A 111 -2.18 -5.46 5.32
C GLU A 111 -0.77 -5.73 4.78
N SER A 112 -0.47 -6.97 4.38
CA SER A 112 0.83 -7.33 3.78
C SER A 112 1.13 -6.56 2.49
N LEU A 113 0.09 -6.14 1.77
CA LEU A 113 0.23 -5.28 0.59
C LEU A 113 0.85 -3.92 0.94
N ILE A 114 0.50 -3.35 2.10
CA ILE A 114 1.07 -2.08 2.55
C ILE A 114 2.58 -2.23 2.78
N ILE A 115 3.01 -3.34 3.40
CA ILE A 115 4.43 -3.63 3.62
C ILE A 115 5.16 -3.70 2.28
N ILE A 116 4.60 -4.44 1.31
CA ILE A 116 5.18 -4.57 -0.03
C ILE A 116 5.34 -3.19 -0.69
N PHE A 117 4.27 -2.39 -0.73
CA PHE A 117 4.33 -1.07 -1.37
C PHE A 117 5.28 -0.11 -0.65
N ALA A 118 5.34 -0.15 0.68
CA ALA A 118 6.31 0.66 1.43
C ALA A 118 7.76 0.27 1.09
N VAL A 119 8.07 -1.03 1.00
CA VAL A 119 9.40 -1.51 0.61
C VAL A 119 9.78 -1.08 -0.81
N LEU A 120 8.84 -1.14 -1.76
CA LEU A 120 9.07 -0.81 -3.16
C LEU A 120 9.13 0.70 -3.45
N LEU A 121 8.31 1.50 -2.76
CA LEU A 121 8.15 2.92 -3.08
C LEU A 121 9.11 3.84 -2.31
N LEU A 122 9.66 3.38 -1.18
CA LEU A 122 10.63 4.17 -0.41
C LEU A 122 11.93 4.46 -1.19
N PRO A 123 12.55 3.50 -1.90
CA PRO A 123 13.78 3.75 -2.66
C PRO A 123 13.63 4.73 -3.84
N VAL A 124 12.39 4.96 -4.30
CA VAL A 124 12.08 5.82 -5.46
C VAL A 124 11.39 7.13 -5.05
N ASP A 125 11.41 7.48 -3.76
CA ASP A 125 10.78 8.68 -3.18
C ASP A 125 9.26 8.81 -3.46
N ALA A 126 8.57 7.69 -3.67
CA ALA A 126 7.13 7.65 -3.97
C ALA A 126 6.28 7.09 -2.80
N VAL A 127 6.87 6.97 -1.61
CA VAL A 127 6.24 6.35 -0.43
C VAL A 127 4.98 7.10 0.04
N TYR A 128 4.81 8.38 -0.31
CA TYR A 128 3.69 9.22 0.11
C TYR A 128 2.31 8.67 -0.30
N VAL A 129 2.25 7.88 -1.38
CA VAL A 129 1.02 7.17 -1.80
C VAL A 129 0.53 6.21 -0.72
N VAL A 130 1.46 5.54 -0.03
CA VAL A 130 1.17 4.44 0.88
C VAL A 130 0.22 4.86 2.00
N PRO A 131 0.53 5.88 2.85
CA PRO A 131 -0.38 6.28 3.92
C PRO A 131 -1.69 6.89 3.38
N LEU A 132 -1.67 7.58 2.23
CA LEU A 132 -2.88 8.18 1.65
C LEU A 132 -3.89 7.13 1.18
N VAL A 133 -3.43 6.10 0.46
CA VAL A 133 -4.30 5.05 -0.07
C VAL A 133 -4.66 4.05 1.03
N SER A 134 -3.69 3.59 1.82
CA SER A 134 -3.97 2.59 2.86
C SER A 134 -4.93 3.11 3.92
N ALA A 135 -4.83 4.38 4.32
CA ALA A 135 -5.76 4.97 5.28
C ALA A 135 -7.20 5.06 4.75
N LEU A 136 -7.42 5.00 3.43
CA LEU A 136 -8.76 4.97 2.84
C LEU A 136 -9.43 3.59 2.92
N PHE A 137 -8.68 2.50 2.99
CA PHE A 137 -9.23 1.14 2.91
C PHE A 137 -8.94 0.27 4.13
N CYS A 138 -7.92 0.60 4.89
CA CYS A 138 -7.42 -0.23 5.99
C CYS A 138 -7.79 0.36 7.36
N GLY A 139 -7.60 -0.46 8.40
CA GLY A 139 -7.74 -0.06 9.80
C GLY A 139 -6.44 0.48 10.38
N VAL A 140 -6.46 0.86 11.66
CA VAL A 140 -5.28 1.40 12.38
C VAL A 140 -4.08 0.43 12.36
N SER A 141 -4.31 -0.87 12.18
CA SER A 141 -3.27 -1.89 11.94
C SER A 141 -2.34 -1.55 10.79
N GLY A 142 -2.80 -0.77 9.79
CA GLY A 142 -1.98 -0.33 8.65
C GLY A 142 -0.77 0.51 9.05
N ILE A 143 -0.82 1.24 10.17
CA ILE A 143 0.32 2.02 10.68
C ILE A 143 1.52 1.10 10.96
N ALA A 144 1.27 -0.04 11.60
CA ALA A 144 2.31 -1.02 11.88
C ALA A 144 2.87 -1.65 10.59
N ALA A 145 2.03 -1.88 9.55
CA ALA A 145 2.53 -2.33 8.26
C ALA A 145 3.45 -1.30 7.59
N ILE A 146 3.11 -0.01 7.65
CA ILE A 146 3.97 1.06 7.11
C ILE A 146 5.31 1.05 7.84
N ALA A 147 5.29 1.01 9.17
CA ALA A 147 6.51 0.98 9.98
C ALA A 147 7.39 -0.23 9.63
N ILE A 148 6.81 -1.42 9.55
CA ILE A 148 7.51 -2.65 9.17
C ILE A 148 8.09 -2.53 7.76
N GLY A 149 7.33 -2.02 6.79
CA GLY A 149 7.81 -1.84 5.42
C GLY A 149 8.97 -0.85 5.30
N CYS A 150 8.92 0.27 6.03
CA CYS A 150 10.04 1.21 6.13
C CYS A 150 11.28 0.55 6.74
N LEU A 151 11.12 -0.24 7.81
CA LEU A 151 12.22 -0.99 8.42
C LEU A 151 12.84 -1.99 7.44
N PHE A 152 12.04 -2.78 6.73
CA PHE A 152 12.55 -3.69 5.69
C PHE A 152 13.30 -2.95 4.57
N SER A 153 12.76 -1.83 4.10
CA SER A 153 13.44 -1.02 3.08
C SER A 153 14.81 -0.52 3.57
N SER A 154 14.88 -0.04 4.82
CA SER A 154 16.13 0.40 5.44
C SER A 154 17.15 -0.72 5.62
N LEU A 155 16.68 -1.92 6.01
CA LEU A 155 17.50 -3.11 6.11
C LEU A 155 18.08 -3.47 4.75
N PHE A 156 17.24 -3.53 3.71
CA PHE A 156 17.67 -3.89 2.35
C PHE A 156 18.68 -2.90 1.76
N ALA A 157 18.52 -1.60 2.01
CA ALA A 157 19.49 -0.60 1.57
C ALA A 157 20.89 -0.75 2.21
N GLN A 158 20.98 -1.34 3.41
CA GLN A 158 22.24 -1.46 4.16
C GLN A 158 22.98 -2.76 3.90
N LEU A 159 22.27 -3.81 3.49
CA LEU A 159 22.87 -5.11 3.29
C LEU A 159 24.01 -5.10 2.26
N PRO A 160 23.92 -4.44 1.09
CA PRO A 160 25.04 -4.35 0.14
C PRO A 160 26.30 -3.71 0.73
N LEU A 161 26.13 -2.67 1.54
CA LEU A 161 27.24 -1.98 2.18
C LEU A 161 27.96 -2.92 3.16
N LEU A 162 27.19 -3.59 4.02
CA LEU A 162 27.73 -4.54 4.98
C LEU A 162 28.45 -5.70 4.28
N MET A 163 27.89 -6.21 3.18
CA MET A 163 28.51 -7.28 2.40
C MET A 163 29.82 -6.86 1.74
N GLY A 164 29.93 -5.59 1.28
CA GLY A 164 31.16 -5.07 0.67
C GLY A 164 32.33 -4.87 1.64
N PHE A 165 32.05 -4.63 2.92
CA PHE A 165 33.09 -4.50 3.96
C PHE A 165 33.65 -5.83 4.43
N THR A 166 32.98 -6.94 4.12
CA THR A 166 33.18 -8.14 4.90
C THR A 166 33.55 -9.34 4.03
N ASN A 167 34.85 -9.60 3.96
CA ASN A 167 35.35 -10.98 3.84
C ASN A 167 35.00 -11.72 5.15
N LEU A 168 33.71 -12.05 5.41
CA LEU A 168 33.23 -12.78 6.61
C LEU A 168 33.67 -14.25 6.63
N ALA A 169 34.84 -14.58 6.10
CA ALA A 169 35.38 -15.93 6.17
C ALA A 169 35.81 -16.30 7.60
N GLU A 170 36.14 -15.32 8.44
CA GLU A 170 36.47 -15.54 9.84
C GLU A 170 35.28 -15.19 10.74
N ILE A 171 34.58 -16.24 11.19
CA ILE A 171 33.51 -16.15 12.18
C ILE A 171 34.14 -15.87 13.55
N SER A 172 34.38 -14.59 13.87
CA SER A 172 34.67 -14.17 15.23
C SER A 172 33.41 -13.62 15.90
N ALA A 173 33.29 -13.78 17.21
CA ALA A 173 32.16 -13.24 17.98
C ALA A 173 32.06 -11.71 17.85
N GLU A 174 33.20 -11.03 17.75
CA GLU A 174 33.30 -9.59 17.56
C GLU A 174 32.73 -9.14 16.20
N THR A 175 32.94 -9.93 15.14
CA THR A 175 32.40 -9.64 13.81
C THR A 175 30.88 -9.74 13.78
N VAL A 176 30.31 -10.72 14.50
CA VAL A 176 28.86 -10.90 14.62
C VAL A 176 28.23 -9.75 15.41
N GLU A 177 28.84 -9.37 16.53
CA GLU A 177 28.40 -8.24 17.34
C GLU A 177 28.44 -6.94 16.53
N PHE A 178 29.53 -6.67 15.83
CA PHE A 178 29.67 -5.48 14.98
C PHE A 178 28.57 -5.39 13.92
N VAL A 179 28.27 -6.48 13.22
CA VAL A 179 27.21 -6.54 12.20
C VAL A 179 25.84 -6.27 12.82
N LEU A 180 25.52 -6.93 13.94
CA LEU A 180 24.24 -6.76 14.63
C LEU A 180 24.05 -5.34 15.14
N VAL A 181 25.05 -4.78 15.82
CA VAL A 181 24.99 -3.41 16.34
C VAL A 181 24.88 -2.40 15.20
N THR A 182 25.59 -2.61 14.09
CA THR A 182 25.52 -1.73 12.93
C THR A 182 24.15 -1.78 12.25
N LEU A 183 23.59 -2.97 12.07
CA LEU A 183 22.22 -3.14 11.55
C LEU A 183 21.19 -2.45 12.44
N LEU A 184 21.23 -2.71 13.75
CA LEU A 184 20.30 -2.10 14.70
C LEU A 184 20.43 -0.57 14.71
N ARG A 185 21.67 -0.06 14.75
CA ARG A 185 21.93 1.39 14.78
C ARG A 185 21.43 2.08 13.53
N ASN A 186 21.65 1.48 12.38
CA ASN A 186 21.35 2.11 11.11
C ASN A 186 19.89 1.86 10.66
N THR A 187 19.15 0.93 11.27
CA THR A 187 17.73 0.68 10.97
C THR A 187 16.79 1.16 12.06
N ILE A 188 16.78 0.50 13.22
CA ILE A 188 15.83 0.76 14.31
C ILE A 188 16.15 2.07 15.03
N PHE A 189 17.44 2.33 15.30
CA PHE A 189 17.87 3.54 16.01
C PHE A 189 18.24 4.70 15.09
N ASN A 190 17.94 4.57 13.79
CA ASN A 190 18.19 5.62 12.83
C ASN A 190 17.11 6.70 12.95
N THR A 191 17.53 7.88 13.40
CA THR A 191 16.66 9.03 13.61
C THR A 191 15.94 9.47 12.33
N GLN A 192 16.59 9.37 11.17
CA GLN A 192 15.98 9.70 9.88
C GLN A 192 14.86 8.71 9.57
N MET A 193 15.13 7.40 9.70
CA MET A 193 14.14 6.35 9.44
C MET A 193 12.95 6.44 10.40
N LEU A 194 13.21 6.67 11.69
CA LEU A 194 12.16 6.85 12.68
C LEU A 194 11.30 8.09 12.40
N THR A 195 11.91 9.16 11.88
CA THR A 195 11.19 10.37 11.46
C THR A 195 10.29 10.10 10.26
N VAL A 196 10.77 9.37 9.25
CA VAL A 196 9.96 8.93 8.10
C VAL A 196 8.74 8.13 8.57
N ILE A 197 8.96 7.11 9.41
CA ILE A 197 7.88 6.27 9.97
C ILE A 197 6.87 7.14 10.73
N THR A 198 7.36 8.08 11.54
CA THR A 198 6.51 8.98 12.32
C THR A 198 5.63 9.84 11.41
N ILE A 199 6.21 10.47 10.39
CA ILE A 199 5.46 11.32 9.45
C ILE A 199 4.40 10.50 8.71
N LEU A 200 4.76 9.35 8.14
CA LEU A 200 3.82 8.50 7.42
C LEU A 200 2.70 7.98 8.33
N SER A 201 3.00 7.69 9.59
CA SER A 201 2.02 7.28 10.60
C SER A 201 1.04 8.40 10.95
N VAL A 202 1.55 9.64 11.12
CA VAL A 202 0.71 10.82 11.37
C VAL A 202 -0.19 11.12 10.18
N VAL A 203 0.34 11.04 8.95
CA VAL A 203 -0.44 11.20 7.72
C VAL A 203 -1.53 10.14 7.63
N PHE A 204 -1.19 8.88 7.86
CA PHE A 204 -2.16 7.78 7.87
C PHE A 204 -3.29 8.06 8.87
N LEU A 205 -2.93 8.40 10.11
CA LEU A 205 -3.89 8.65 11.18
C LEU A 205 -4.81 9.83 10.84
N MET A 206 -4.25 10.92 10.31
CA MET A 206 -5.01 12.10 9.91
C MET A 206 -6.03 11.77 8.82
N VAL A 207 -5.61 11.07 7.77
CA VAL A 207 -6.50 10.63 6.67
C VAL A 207 -7.57 9.69 7.22
N TYR A 208 -7.20 8.74 8.08
CA TYR A 208 -8.12 7.76 8.67
C TYR A 208 -9.20 8.43 9.52
N ILE A 209 -8.83 9.40 10.37
CA ILE A 209 -9.77 10.13 11.23
C ILE A 209 -10.75 10.96 10.39
N ILE A 210 -10.26 11.66 9.36
CA ILE A 210 -11.11 12.48 8.48
C ILE A 210 -12.07 11.59 7.68
N ARG A 211 -11.59 10.44 7.18
CA ARG A 211 -12.40 9.45 6.45
C ARG A 211 -13.60 8.95 7.25
N LEU A 212 -13.43 8.81 8.57
CA LEU A 212 -14.49 8.36 9.47
C LEU A 212 -15.53 9.43 9.78
N GLN A 213 -15.27 10.70 9.45
CA GLN A 213 -16.23 11.78 9.69
C GLN A 213 -17.42 11.65 8.74
N GLY A 214 -18.62 11.92 9.25
CA GLY A 214 -19.86 11.95 8.45
C GLY A 214 -19.98 13.17 7.52
N ILE A 215 -18.86 13.75 7.08
CA ILE A 215 -18.81 14.95 6.23
C ILE A 215 -18.97 14.52 4.76
N ASP A 216 -19.65 15.34 3.97
CA ASP A 216 -19.76 15.09 2.53
C ASP A 216 -18.36 15.14 1.88
N TYR A 217 -18.09 14.21 0.98
CA TYR A 217 -16.78 14.08 0.33
C TYR A 217 -15.59 13.87 1.30
N ALA A 218 -15.84 13.37 2.52
CA ALA A 218 -14.81 13.15 3.55
C ALA A 218 -13.55 12.45 3.01
N ASN A 219 -13.69 11.42 2.18
CA ASN A 219 -12.54 10.70 1.60
C ASN A 219 -11.65 11.61 0.74
N TYR A 220 -12.22 12.50 -0.06
CA TYR A 220 -11.46 13.42 -0.91
C TYR A 220 -10.76 14.50 -0.08
N ILE A 221 -11.46 15.04 0.91
CA ILE A 221 -10.91 16.02 1.85
C ILE A 221 -9.76 15.38 2.63
N ALA A 222 -9.94 14.15 3.11
CA ALA A 222 -8.92 13.40 3.85
C ALA A 222 -7.62 13.25 3.05
N VAL A 223 -7.70 12.85 1.78
CA VAL A 223 -6.53 12.71 0.91
C VAL A 223 -5.82 14.05 0.69
N CYS A 224 -6.58 15.12 0.40
CA CYS A 224 -5.99 16.45 0.18
C CYS A 224 -5.28 16.97 1.44
N VAL A 225 -5.92 16.86 2.61
CA VAL A 225 -5.33 17.25 3.89
C VAL A 225 -4.11 16.39 4.22
N GLY A 226 -4.21 15.07 4.02
CA GLY A 226 -3.08 14.15 4.21
C GLY A 226 -1.89 14.50 3.33
N GLY A 227 -2.10 14.89 2.08
CA GLY A 227 -1.03 15.33 1.18
C GLY A 227 -0.33 16.60 1.67
N VAL A 228 -1.10 17.59 2.15
CA VAL A 228 -0.53 18.81 2.75
C VAL A 228 0.28 18.48 4.01
N VAL A 229 -0.27 17.66 4.90
CA VAL A 229 0.41 17.23 6.14
C VAL A 229 1.68 16.43 5.82
N SER A 230 1.65 15.58 4.79
CA SER A 230 2.82 14.84 4.33
C SER A 230 3.93 15.79 3.89
N SER A 231 3.64 16.71 2.97
CA SER A 231 4.61 17.70 2.50
C SER A 231 5.19 18.53 3.64
N LEU A 232 4.34 19.05 4.54
CA LEU A 232 4.81 19.84 5.69
C LEU A 232 5.66 19.00 6.65
N GLY A 233 5.27 17.76 6.93
CA GLY A 233 6.02 16.85 7.80
C GLY A 233 7.43 16.59 7.28
N PHE A 234 7.58 16.29 5.99
CA PHE A 234 8.89 16.06 5.39
C PHE A 234 9.74 17.35 5.26
N LEU A 235 9.13 18.50 4.97
CA LEU A 235 9.84 19.79 4.99
C LEU A 235 10.38 20.12 6.38
N ILE A 236 9.58 19.92 7.43
CA ILE A 236 10.03 20.14 8.81
C ILE A 236 11.16 19.17 9.17
N ALA A 237 11.04 17.90 8.80
CA ALA A 237 12.10 16.93 9.02
C ALA A 237 13.40 17.30 8.31
N GLU A 238 13.32 17.79 7.08
CA GLU A 238 14.48 18.26 6.31
C GLU A 238 15.20 19.41 7.02
N LEU A 239 14.46 20.40 7.53
CA LEU A 239 15.00 21.53 8.28
C LEU A 239 15.67 21.11 9.59
N LEU A 240 15.07 20.16 10.31
CA LEU A 240 15.56 19.72 11.62
C LEU A 240 16.75 18.76 11.52
N LEU A 241 16.69 17.80 10.60
CA LEU A 241 17.70 16.75 10.44
C LEU A 241 18.78 17.11 9.43
N ARG A 242 18.65 18.26 8.73
CA ARG A 242 19.57 18.75 7.68
C ARG A 242 19.86 17.69 6.61
N THR A 243 18.85 16.90 6.28
CA THR A 243 18.93 15.92 5.20
C THR A 243 18.93 16.62 3.85
N GLN A 244 19.61 16.05 2.86
CA GLN A 244 19.57 16.54 1.48
C GLN A 244 18.38 15.88 0.77
N VAL A 245 17.18 16.45 0.93
CA VAL A 245 15.99 15.98 0.21
C VAL A 245 15.79 16.87 -1.01
N ASN A 246 15.47 16.26 -2.15
CA ASN A 246 15.06 17.05 -3.31
C ASN A 246 13.62 17.53 -3.11
N ILE A 247 13.46 18.75 -2.59
CA ILE A 247 12.15 19.37 -2.32
C ILE A 247 11.24 19.37 -3.56
N ILE A 248 11.80 19.62 -4.75
CA ILE A 248 11.03 19.66 -6.00
C ILE A 248 10.46 18.27 -6.29
N LEU A 249 11.28 17.23 -6.19
CA LEU A 249 10.86 15.85 -6.39
C LEU A 249 9.81 15.43 -5.35
N MET A 250 10.02 15.77 -4.08
CA MET A 250 9.07 15.46 -3.00
C MET A 250 7.69 16.09 -3.25
N ILE A 251 7.64 17.38 -3.61
CA ILE A 251 6.36 18.06 -3.90
C ILE A 251 5.67 17.40 -5.10
N PHE A 252 6.43 17.12 -6.17
CA PHE A 252 5.90 16.46 -7.37
C PHE A 252 5.31 15.07 -7.05
N MET A 253 6.06 14.24 -6.32
CA MET A 253 5.62 12.89 -5.93
C MET A 253 4.41 12.96 -4.98
N THR A 254 4.33 13.94 -4.09
CA THR A 254 3.18 14.12 -3.20
C THR A 254 1.93 14.52 -3.98
N ILE A 255 2.03 15.43 -4.95
CA ILE A 255 0.91 15.81 -5.83
C ILE A 255 0.42 14.60 -6.63
N LEU A 256 1.36 13.83 -7.21
CA LEU A 256 1.03 12.60 -7.93
C LEU A 256 0.32 11.59 -7.02
N SER A 257 0.76 11.48 -5.77
CA SER A 257 0.15 10.61 -4.76
C SER A 257 -1.28 11.01 -4.40
N VAL A 258 -1.52 12.31 -4.19
CA VAL A 258 -2.86 12.87 -3.93
C VAL A 258 -3.77 12.63 -5.13
N PHE A 259 -3.28 12.84 -6.35
CA PHE A 259 -4.05 12.57 -7.55
C PHE A 259 -4.43 11.10 -7.67
N LEU A 260 -3.47 10.19 -7.47
CA LEU A 260 -3.70 8.75 -7.53
C LEU A 260 -4.67 8.27 -6.45
N ALA A 261 -4.51 8.72 -5.21
CA ALA A 261 -5.40 8.35 -4.11
C ALA A 261 -6.83 8.87 -4.32
N ASN A 262 -6.99 10.10 -4.83
CA ASN A 262 -8.29 10.63 -5.21
C ASN A 262 -8.92 9.88 -6.39
N PHE A 263 -8.12 9.45 -7.36
CA PHE A 263 -8.58 8.62 -8.46
C PHE A 263 -9.08 7.26 -7.97
N ILE A 264 -8.34 6.60 -7.06
CA ILE A 264 -8.75 5.33 -6.44
C ILE A 264 -10.02 5.53 -5.60
N SER A 265 -10.08 6.59 -4.79
CA SER A 265 -11.29 6.97 -4.03
C SER A 265 -12.48 7.17 -4.96
N PHE A 266 -12.26 7.86 -6.08
CA PHE A 266 -13.24 8.04 -7.15
C PHE A 266 -13.65 6.74 -7.83
N LEU A 267 -12.89 5.65 -7.80
CA LEU A 267 -13.37 4.38 -8.34
C LEU A 267 -14.20 3.59 -7.32
N SER A 268 -13.95 3.74 -6.01
CA SER A 268 -14.53 2.90 -4.95
C SER A 268 -16.07 2.93 -4.82
N ILE A 269 -16.67 4.01 -4.32
CA ILE A 269 -18.11 4.14 -4.06
C ILE A 269 -18.62 5.45 -4.68
N VAL A 270 -19.75 5.41 -5.39
CA VAL A 270 -20.41 6.61 -5.92
C VAL A 270 -21.54 6.99 -4.96
N LEU A 271 -21.46 8.17 -4.36
CA LEU A 271 -22.47 8.71 -3.47
C LEU A 271 -23.02 10.02 -4.05
N ASP A 272 -24.34 10.20 -4.02
CA ASP A 272 -24.99 11.47 -4.36
C ASP A 272 -25.15 12.32 -3.10
N TYR A 273 -24.10 13.10 -2.79
CA TYR A 273 -24.11 14.00 -1.64
C TYR A 273 -25.15 15.13 -1.78
N SER A 274 -25.64 15.43 -2.98
CA SER A 274 -26.69 16.45 -3.19
C SER A 274 -28.05 16.01 -2.62
N ARG A 275 -28.24 14.70 -2.45
CA ARG A 275 -29.44 14.08 -1.87
C ARG A 275 -29.15 13.46 -0.50
N ALA A 276 -28.10 13.93 0.17
CA ALA A 276 -27.78 13.47 1.51
C ALA A 276 -28.84 13.99 2.50
N GLU A 277 -29.45 13.07 3.23
CA GLU A 277 -30.48 13.38 4.22
C GLU A 277 -30.10 12.75 5.56
N THR A 278 -30.51 13.39 6.64
CA THR A 278 -30.35 12.87 8.01
C THR A 278 -31.72 12.54 8.55
N VAL A 279 -31.95 11.25 8.79
CA VAL A 279 -33.24 10.72 9.24
C VAL A 279 -33.13 10.35 10.72
N GLN A 280 -34.20 10.58 11.45
CA GLN A 280 -34.31 10.28 12.88
C GLN A 280 -35.25 9.08 13.04
N PHE A 281 -34.80 8.07 13.78
CA PHE A 281 -35.60 6.90 14.12
C PHE A 281 -35.67 6.79 15.64
N GLU A 282 -36.85 6.46 16.16
CA GLU A 282 -37.06 6.22 17.59
C GLU A 282 -37.65 4.82 17.75
N ASP A 283 -37.04 4.00 18.60
CA ASP A 283 -37.62 2.75 19.11
C ASP A 283 -37.94 2.90 20.62
N GLU A 284 -38.52 1.87 21.25
CA GLU A 284 -38.92 1.93 22.67
C GLU A 284 -37.76 2.23 23.64
N ALA A 285 -36.51 2.01 23.25
CA ALA A 285 -35.33 2.16 24.10
C ALA A 285 -34.28 3.15 23.56
N ASN A 286 -34.32 3.51 22.27
CA ASN A 286 -33.22 4.20 21.58
C ASN A 286 -33.73 5.25 20.58
N TYR A 287 -32.96 6.33 20.49
CA TYR A 287 -33.13 7.39 19.49
C TYR A 287 -31.90 7.42 18.57
N TYR A 288 -32.10 7.17 17.27
CA TYR A 288 -31.04 7.07 16.27
C TYR A 288 -31.01 8.29 15.35
N TYR A 289 -29.82 8.81 15.11
CA TYR A 289 -29.55 9.76 14.02
C TYR A 289 -28.78 9.02 12.92
N VAL A 290 -29.40 8.89 11.74
CA VAL A 290 -28.80 8.16 10.60
C VAL A 290 -28.62 9.10 9.43
N LYS A 291 -27.38 9.25 8.95
CA LYS A 291 -27.10 9.93 7.69
C LYS A 291 -27.23 8.94 6.54
N VAL A 292 -28.12 9.24 5.59
CA VAL A 292 -28.34 8.44 4.39
C VAL A 292 -27.80 9.20 3.20
N VAL A 293 -26.88 8.57 2.46
CA VAL A 293 -26.38 9.12 1.19
C VAL A 293 -26.69 8.12 0.07
N PRO A 294 -27.60 8.45 -0.86
CA PRO A 294 -27.96 7.56 -1.95
C PRO A 294 -26.77 7.22 -2.83
N LYS A 295 -26.74 5.99 -3.36
CA LYS A 295 -25.79 5.62 -4.43
C LYS A 295 -26.32 6.15 -5.76
N ILE A 296 -25.43 6.62 -6.63
CA ILE A 296 -25.80 7.00 -7.99
C ILE A 296 -25.96 5.72 -8.82
N GLU A 297 -27.19 5.32 -9.10
CA GLU A 297 -27.51 4.30 -10.10
C GLU A 297 -27.93 5.00 -11.40
N LEU A 298 -27.05 4.97 -12.40
CA LEU A 298 -27.40 5.35 -13.76
C LEU A 298 -28.12 4.15 -14.38
N HIS A 299 -29.45 4.16 -14.38
CA HIS A 299 -30.21 3.24 -15.23
C HIS A 299 -30.01 3.66 -16.68
N GLU A 300 -29.47 2.74 -17.50
CA GLU A 300 -29.69 2.82 -18.95
C GLU A 300 -31.20 2.89 -19.15
N GLN A 301 -31.69 3.92 -19.83
CA GLN A 301 -33.11 4.08 -20.12
C GLN A 301 -33.59 2.82 -20.83
N THR A 302 -34.22 1.92 -20.10
CA THR A 302 -35.03 0.87 -20.69
C THR A 302 -36.13 1.64 -21.41
N GLN A 303 -36.12 1.60 -22.74
CA GLN A 303 -37.22 2.14 -23.53
C GLN A 303 -38.49 1.45 -23.04
N THR A 304 -39.30 2.17 -22.26
CA THR A 304 -40.65 1.73 -21.95
C THR A 304 -41.42 1.79 -23.25
N THR A 305 -41.45 0.68 -24.00
CA THR A 305 -42.45 0.47 -25.04
C THR A 305 -43.80 0.50 -24.34
N GLN A 306 -44.54 1.58 -24.53
CA GLN A 306 -45.95 1.64 -24.18
C GLN A 306 -46.64 0.56 -25.02
N VAL A 307 -46.95 -0.58 -24.41
CA VAL A 307 -47.84 -1.57 -25.00
C VAL A 307 -49.24 -0.98 -24.91
N PHE A 308 -49.70 -0.36 -25.98
CA PHE A 308 -51.11 -0.02 -26.12
C PHE A 308 -51.91 -1.32 -26.18
N GLY A 309 -52.69 -1.58 -25.13
CA GLY A 309 -53.65 -2.67 -25.11
C GLY A 309 -54.70 -2.44 -26.19
N ASN A 310 -54.72 -3.30 -27.21
CA ASN A 310 -55.75 -3.28 -28.24
C ASN A 310 -57.02 -3.92 -27.65
N ILE A 311 -57.94 -3.08 -27.13
CA ILE A 311 -59.28 -3.52 -26.76
C ILE A 311 -60.10 -3.60 -28.05
N ASN A 312 -59.97 -4.72 -28.77
CA ASN A 312 -60.96 -5.11 -29.76
C ASN A 312 -62.03 -5.94 -29.06
N ASN A 313 -63.08 -5.25 -28.60
CA ASN A 313 -64.36 -5.86 -28.29
C ASN A 313 -64.98 -6.40 -29.58
N HIS A 314 -65.11 -7.72 -29.69
CA HIS A 314 -66.08 -8.34 -30.60
C HIS A 314 -66.74 -9.55 -29.93
N PHE A 315 -68.03 -9.32 -29.62
CA PHE A 315 -69.15 -10.21 -29.30
C PHE A 315 -69.12 -11.00 -27.99
#